data_AF-A0A1W9HM50-F1
#
_entry.id   AF-A0A1W9HM50-F1
#
_cell.length_a   1.000
_cell.length_b   1.000
_cell.length_c   1.000
_cell.angle_alpha   90.00
_cell.angle_beta   90.00
_cell.angle_gamma   90.00
#
_symmetry.space_group_name_H-M   'P 1'
#
loop_
_entity.id
_entity.type
_entity.pdbx_description
1 polymer ?
#
loop_
_entity_poly.entity_id
_entity_poly.type
_entity_poly.pdbx_seq_one_letter_code
_entity_poly.pdbx_strand_id
1 'polypeptide(L)'
;MAQSKYMKAVLTIATASLHTKKLMLTHIDVENESINWEPIFSDPAITSGTRALVMWAYSLWTNEIRINPFDSVHSLDDSHRRKLLEAISVWLEVPVSIHGQSVHNSSATCNQSQDKSVKNRTSLKE
;
A
#
# COMPACT_ATOMS: atom_id res chain seq x y z
N MET A 1 14.41 2.76 -17.58
CA MET A 1 15.55 2.60 -16.64
C MET A 1 15.04 1.85 -15.41
N ALA A 2 15.86 1.02 -14.78
CA ALA A 2 15.45 0.33 -13.54
C ALA A 2 15.59 1.29 -12.36
N GLN A 3 14.52 1.46 -11.57
CA GLN A 3 14.55 2.29 -10.36
C GLN A 3 15.49 1.70 -9.31
N SER A 4 16.19 2.57 -8.57
CA SER A 4 16.99 2.22 -7.40
C SER A 4 16.15 1.58 -6.30
N LYS A 5 16.79 0.80 -5.44
CA LYS A 5 16.11 0.17 -4.30
C LYS A 5 15.55 1.19 -3.31
N TYR A 6 16.23 2.33 -3.16
CA TYR A 6 15.78 3.44 -2.32
C TYR A 6 14.49 4.04 -2.88
N MET A 7 14.45 4.33 -4.18
CA MET A 7 13.24 4.86 -4.82
C MET A 7 12.09 3.85 -4.75
N LYS A 8 12.35 2.56 -5.02
CA LYS A 8 11.34 1.50 -4.88
C LYS A 8 10.78 1.42 -3.46
N ALA A 9 11.63 1.45 -2.43
CA ALA A 9 11.19 1.42 -1.04
C ALA A 9 10.29 2.63 -0.70
N VAL A 10 10.67 3.84 -1.14
CA VAL A 10 9.84 5.04 -0.95
C VAL A 10 8.51 4.92 -1.67
N LEU A 11 8.49 4.44 -2.93
CA LEU A 11 7.25 4.24 -3.68
C LEU A 11 6.33 3.19 -3.03
N THR A 12 6.90 2.15 -2.43
CA THR A 12 6.13 1.18 -1.64
C THR A 12 5.41 1.84 -0.46
N ILE A 13 6.09 2.74 0.27
CA ILE A 13 5.46 3.53 1.34
C ILE A 13 4.42 4.51 0.77
N ALA A 14 4.77 5.22 -0.31
CA ALA A 14 3.89 6.19 -0.94
C ALA A 14 2.55 5.57 -1.38
N THR A 15 2.54 4.29 -1.73
CA THR A 15 1.33 3.58 -2.16
C THR A 15 0.56 2.90 -1.03
N ALA A 16 0.93 3.12 0.23
CA ALA A 16 0.31 2.43 1.36
C ALA A 16 -1.16 2.79 1.62
N SER A 17 -1.59 4.00 1.23
CA SER A 17 -2.99 4.43 1.26
C SER A 17 -3.26 5.49 0.19
N LEU A 18 -4.53 5.76 -0.10
CA LEU A 18 -4.91 6.82 -1.05
C LEU A 18 -4.42 8.20 -0.59
N HIS A 19 -4.45 8.46 0.72
CA HIS A 19 -3.99 9.73 1.28
C HIS A 19 -2.47 9.86 1.16
N THR A 20 -1.70 8.85 1.59
CA THR A 20 -0.24 8.83 1.45
C THR A 20 0.19 8.98 0.00
N LYS A 21 -0.54 8.34 -0.93
CA LYS A 21 -0.28 8.41 -2.37
C LYS A 21 -0.42 9.83 -2.91
N LYS A 22 -1.52 10.51 -2.57
CA LYS A 22 -1.77 11.90 -2.98
C LYS A 22 -0.74 12.85 -2.38
N LEU A 23 -0.36 12.63 -1.13
CA LEU A 23 0.59 13.46 -0.42
C LEU A 23 2.02 13.31 -0.98
N MET A 24 2.49 12.09 -1.20
CA MET A 24 3.89 11.85 -1.55
C MET A 24 4.15 11.93 -3.05
N LEU A 25 3.30 11.32 -3.89
CA LEU A 25 3.61 11.18 -5.32
C LEU A 25 3.65 12.51 -6.08
N THR A 26 3.01 13.56 -5.58
CA THR A 26 3.09 14.91 -6.15
C THR A 26 4.45 15.56 -5.98
N HIS A 27 5.30 15.04 -5.09
CA HIS A 27 6.60 15.59 -4.73
C HIS A 27 7.76 14.62 -5.02
N ILE A 28 7.48 13.51 -5.71
CA ILE A 28 8.48 12.52 -6.12
C ILE A 28 8.66 12.61 -7.64
N ASP A 29 9.87 12.91 -8.06
CA ASP A 29 10.30 12.76 -9.45
C ASP A 29 10.94 11.38 -9.61
N VAL A 30 10.19 10.47 -10.23
CA VAL A 30 10.59 9.08 -10.43
C VAL A 30 11.66 8.96 -11.52
N GLU A 31 11.67 9.85 -12.51
CA GLU A 31 12.61 9.78 -13.62
C GLU A 31 14.01 10.24 -13.19
N ASN A 32 14.07 11.32 -12.42
CA ASN A 32 15.32 11.88 -11.90
C ASN A 32 15.72 11.35 -10.52
N GLU A 33 14.95 10.41 -9.97
CA GLU A 33 15.13 9.87 -8.62
C GLU A 33 15.33 10.96 -7.55
N SER A 34 14.39 11.91 -7.48
CA SER A 34 14.46 13.02 -6.52
C SER A 34 13.14 13.21 -5.78
N ILE A 35 13.23 13.74 -4.56
CA ILE A 35 12.07 13.90 -3.67
C ILE A 35 12.18 15.25 -2.97
N ASN A 36 11.12 16.06 -3.07
CA ASN A 36 11.00 17.29 -2.30
C ASN A 36 10.26 17.01 -0.98
N TRP A 37 11.02 16.85 0.10
CA TRP A 37 10.48 16.45 1.41
C TRP A 37 9.76 17.57 2.18
N GLU A 38 10.17 18.82 1.98
CA GLU A 38 9.70 19.95 2.80
C GLU A 38 8.17 20.16 2.68
N PRO A 39 7.57 20.15 1.48
CA PRO A 39 6.12 20.25 1.34
C PRO A 39 5.37 19.05 1.97
N ILE A 40 5.97 17.86 1.92
CA ILE A 40 5.36 16.64 2.49
C ILE A 40 5.26 16.76 4.01
N PHE A 41 6.32 17.21 4.68
CA PHE A 41 6.34 17.36 6.14
C PHE A 41 5.54 18.56 6.64
N SER A 42 5.34 19.55 5.78
CA SER A 42 4.59 20.78 6.08
C SER A 42 3.09 20.68 5.78
N ASP A 43 2.61 19.56 5.21
CA ASP A 43 1.19 19.38 4.92
C ASP A 43 0.37 19.35 6.23
N PRO A 44 -0.59 20.28 6.41
CA PRO A 44 -1.38 20.37 7.64
C PRO A 44 -2.38 19.21 7.81
N ALA A 45 -2.71 18.49 6.73
CA ALA A 45 -3.61 17.35 6.76
C ALA A 45 -2.90 16.02 7.09
N ILE A 46 -1.59 16.04 7.35
CA ILE A 46 -0.83 14.83 7.68
C ILE A 46 -1.25 14.27 9.03
N THR A 47 -1.77 13.03 9.02
CA THR A 47 -2.08 12.30 10.26
C THR A 47 -0.82 11.78 10.94
N SER A 48 -0.89 11.40 12.21
CA SER A 48 0.25 10.80 12.93
C SER A 48 0.80 9.55 12.25
N GLY A 49 -0.08 8.64 11.81
CA GLY A 49 0.31 7.43 11.09
C GLY A 49 0.96 7.73 9.73
N THR A 50 0.39 8.64 8.95
CA THR A 50 1.00 9.08 7.69
C THR A 50 2.35 9.75 7.93
N ARG A 51 2.46 10.56 8.97
CA ARG A 51 3.71 11.22 9.34
C ARG A 51 4.80 10.21 9.69
N ALA A 52 4.46 9.18 10.47
CA ALA A 52 5.38 8.10 10.78
C ALA A 52 5.88 7.40 9.52
N LEU A 53 4.99 7.09 8.57
CA LEU A 53 5.39 6.52 7.27
C LEU A 53 6.32 7.44 6.47
N VAL A 54 6.01 8.73 6.40
CA VAL A 54 6.86 9.70 5.70
C VAL A 54 8.24 9.80 6.36
N MET A 55 8.33 9.77 7.69
CA MET A 55 9.61 9.73 8.41
C MET A 55 10.41 8.47 8.09
N TRP A 56 9.75 7.31 8.01
CA TRP A 56 10.39 6.08 7.55
C TRP A 56 10.88 6.18 6.10
N ALA A 57 10.05 6.68 5.19
CA ALA A 57 10.44 6.88 3.80
C ALA A 57 11.65 7.81 3.66
N TYR A 58 11.68 8.92 4.42
CA TYR A 58 12.82 9.81 4.49
C TYR A 58 14.07 9.06 4.97
N SER A 59 13.95 8.33 6.08
CA SER A 59 15.08 7.60 6.66
C SER A 59 15.63 6.53 5.72
N LEU A 60 14.76 5.82 5.00
CA LEU A 60 15.17 4.83 4.00
C LEU A 60 15.85 5.48 2.79
N TRP A 61 15.44 6.70 2.43
CA TRP A 61 15.99 7.46 1.30
C TRP A 61 17.35 8.10 1.62
N THR A 62 17.46 8.80 2.76
CA THR A 62 18.66 9.56 3.13
C THR A 62 19.65 8.77 3.96
N ASN A 63 19.23 7.63 4.53
CA ASN A 63 19.97 6.91 5.56
C ASN A 63 20.22 7.75 6.84
N GLU A 64 19.34 8.74 7.10
CA GLU A 64 19.41 9.63 8.27
C GLU A 64 18.13 9.55 9.10
N ILE A 65 18.27 9.57 10.43
CA ILE A 65 17.14 9.66 11.36
C ILE A 65 17.05 11.11 11.86
N ARG A 66 16.16 11.90 11.26
CA ARG A 66 15.89 13.28 11.71
C ARG A 66 15.04 13.35 12.98
N ILE A 67 14.02 12.49 13.05
CA ILE A 67 13.10 12.33 14.17
C ILE A 67 12.92 10.84 14.33
N ASN A 68 12.86 10.35 15.57
CA ASN A 68 12.74 8.92 15.85
C ASN A 68 11.44 8.34 15.22
N PRO A 69 11.55 7.53 14.14
CA PRO A 69 10.38 7.04 13.42
C PRO A 69 9.68 5.90 14.19
N PHE A 70 10.30 5.38 15.26
CA PHE A 70 9.74 4.36 16.14
C PHE A 70 8.72 4.94 17.13
N ASP A 71 8.85 6.21 17.51
CA ASP A 71 7.97 6.82 18.53
C ASP A 71 6.51 6.85 18.07
N SER A 72 6.29 6.98 16.77
CA SER A 72 4.95 7.02 16.17
C SER A 72 4.52 5.70 15.53
N VAL A 73 5.28 4.61 15.68
CA VAL A 73 4.96 3.33 15.01
C VAL A 73 3.62 2.74 15.50
N HIS A 74 3.23 3.04 16.74
CA HIS A 74 1.95 2.63 17.33
C HIS A 74 0.74 3.29 16.67
N SER A 75 0.94 4.40 15.94
CA SER A 75 -0.11 5.08 15.18
C SER A 75 -0.35 4.49 13.79
N LEU A 76 0.47 3.51 13.37
CA LEU A 76 0.30 2.82 12.10
C LEU A 76 -0.77 1.72 12.23
N ASP A 77 -1.79 1.77 11.38
CA ASP A 77 -2.69 0.63 11.21
C ASP A 77 -1.97 -0.58 10.56
N ASP A 78 -2.64 -1.72 10.54
CA ASP A 78 -2.07 -2.97 10.01
C ASP A 78 -1.75 -2.90 8.51
N SER A 79 -2.46 -2.06 7.74
CA SER A 79 -2.16 -1.85 6.33
C SER A 79 -0.86 -1.08 6.16
N HIS A 80 -0.71 0.03 6.88
CA HIS A 80 0.49 0.84 6.88
C HIS A 80 1.71 0.05 7.41
N ARG A 81 1.55 -0.75 8.47
CA ARG A 81 2.62 -1.63 8.99
C ARG A 81 3.09 -2.64 7.96
N ARG A 82 2.17 -3.32 7.26
CA ARG A 82 2.52 -4.27 6.19
C ARG A 82 3.31 -3.59 5.07
N LYS A 83 2.87 -2.41 4.65
CA LYS A 83 3.55 -1.64 3.59
C LYS A 83 4.92 -1.13 4.02
N LEU A 84 5.08 -0.72 5.27
CA LEU A 84 6.38 -0.37 5.83
C LEU A 84 7.33 -1.58 5.82
N LEU A 85 6.87 -2.76 6.25
CA LEU A 85 7.68 -3.98 6.23
C LEU A 85 8.07 -4.39 4.80
N GLU A 86 7.14 -4.26 3.85
CA GLU A 86 7.40 -4.48 2.42
C GLU A 86 8.47 -3.50 1.91
N ALA A 87 8.39 -2.22 2.26
CA ALA A 87 9.38 -1.21 1.88
C ALA A 87 10.77 -1.51 2.46
N ILE A 88 10.85 -1.90 3.73
CA ILE A 88 12.11 -2.29 4.38
C ILE A 88 12.70 -3.52 3.68
N SER A 89 11.87 -4.49 3.28
CA SER A 89 12.34 -5.67 2.56
C SER A 89 12.98 -5.35 1.21
N VAL A 90 12.36 -4.41 0.48
CA VAL A 90 12.89 -3.89 -0.79
C VAL A 90 14.21 -3.16 -0.58
N TRP A 91 14.30 -2.36 0.48
CA TRP A 91 15.52 -1.61 0.82
C TRP A 91 16.68 -2.53 1.23
N LEU A 92 16.40 -3.57 2.01
CA LEU A 92 17.37 -4.59 2.43
C LEU A 92 17.66 -5.65 1.36
N GLU A 93 16.90 -5.66 0.26
CA GLU A 93 16.99 -6.69 -0.79
C GLU A 93 16.77 -8.12 -0.25
N VAL A 94 15.91 -8.25 0.76
CA VAL A 94 15.55 -9.54 1.37
C VAL A 94 14.18 -10.00 0.89
N PRO A 95 14.00 -11.29 0.57
CA PRO A 95 12.70 -11.83 0.23
C PRO A 95 11.82 -11.83 1.49
N VAL A 96 10.67 -11.17 1.41
CA VAL A 96 9.70 -11.15 2.51
C VAL A 96 8.47 -11.99 2.15
N SER A 97 8.18 -12.97 3.02
CA SER A 97 6.95 -13.78 2.97
C SER A 97 5.96 -13.27 4.01
N ILE A 98 5.21 -12.20 3.71
CA ILE A 98 4.14 -11.73 4.60
C ILE A 98 2.96 -12.69 4.50
N HIS A 99 2.88 -13.68 5.39
CA HIS A 99 1.70 -14.52 5.55
C HIS A 99 0.63 -13.74 6.32
N GLY A 100 -0.17 -12.95 5.62
CA GLY A 100 -1.29 -12.20 6.17
C GLY A 100 -2.46 -12.20 5.21
N GLN A 101 -3.53 -12.91 5.58
CA GLN A 101 -4.70 -13.21 4.76
C GLN A 101 -5.26 -12.01 3.99
N SER A 102 -5.55 -12.27 2.72
CA SER A 102 -6.37 -11.47 1.84
C SER A 102 -7.75 -11.29 2.47
N VAL A 103 -8.10 -10.06 2.83
CA VAL A 103 -9.49 -9.69 3.06
C VAL A 103 -10.16 -9.72 1.69
N HIS A 104 -11.09 -10.67 1.51
CA HIS A 104 -11.98 -10.76 0.36
C HIS A 104 -12.57 -9.39 0.02
N ASN A 105 -12.11 -8.79 -1.07
CA ASN A 105 -12.93 -7.87 -1.84
C ASN A 105 -13.45 -8.63 -3.05
N SER A 106 -14.58 -9.29 -2.84
CA SER A 106 -15.49 -9.68 -3.91
C SER A 106 -15.93 -8.41 -4.64
N SER A 107 -15.44 -8.21 -5.85
CA SER A 107 -15.98 -7.24 -6.78
C SER A 107 -16.38 -7.95 -8.07
N ALA A 108 -17.70 -8.02 -8.27
CA ALA A 108 -18.42 -7.87 -9.55
C ALA A 108 -18.09 -8.91 -10.67
N THR A 109 -19.01 -9.41 -11.50
CA THR A 109 -20.26 -8.86 -11.99
C THR A 109 -21.01 -9.96 -12.75
N CYS A 110 -22.34 -9.86 -12.72
CA CYS A 110 -23.31 -10.26 -13.74
C CYS A 110 -22.77 -10.76 -15.10
N ASN A 111 -23.28 -11.91 -15.57
CA ASN A 111 -23.79 -12.04 -16.93
C ASN A 111 -24.86 -13.14 -17.02
N GLN A 112 -26.03 -12.74 -17.54
CA GLN A 112 -27.15 -13.58 -17.93
C GLN A 112 -26.78 -14.49 -19.10
N SER A 113 -27.34 -15.70 -19.14
CA SER A 113 -27.83 -16.32 -20.38
C SER A 113 -28.90 -17.35 -20.05
N GLN A 114 -30.11 -17.08 -20.54
CA GLN A 114 -31.19 -18.05 -20.71
C GLN A 114 -30.78 -19.10 -21.76
N ASP A 115 -31.18 -20.37 -21.61
CA ASP A 115 -32.11 -21.03 -22.54
C ASP A 115 -32.47 -22.45 -22.02
N LYS A 116 -33.61 -22.92 -22.51
CA LYS A 116 -34.54 -23.95 -22.06
C LYS A 116 -33.99 -25.39 -22.00
N SER A 117 -34.58 -26.19 -21.11
CA SER A 117 -35.18 -27.46 -21.58
C SER A 117 -36.25 -28.02 -20.65
N VAL A 118 -37.45 -28.11 -21.20
CA VAL A 118 -38.62 -28.85 -20.72
C VAL A 118 -38.35 -30.35 -20.80
N LYS A 119 -38.70 -31.12 -19.76
CA LYS A 119 -39.39 -32.42 -19.87
C LYS A 119 -39.73 -33.02 -18.49
N ASN A 120 -41.04 -33.11 -18.22
CA ASN A 120 -41.81 -34.27 -17.76
C ASN A 120 -41.09 -35.28 -16.83
N ARG A 121 -41.69 -35.80 -15.75
CA ARG A 121 -42.91 -36.63 -15.76
C ARG A 121 -43.14 -37.19 -14.33
N THR A 122 -44.43 -37.30 -13.91
CA THR A 122 -45.05 -38.37 -13.08
C THR A 122 -44.49 -38.65 -11.66
N SER A 123 -45.23 -39.07 -10.64
CA SER A 123 -46.64 -39.26 -10.27
C SER A 123 -46.61 -39.85 -8.84
N LEU A 124 -47.77 -39.92 -8.19
CA LEU A 124 -48.16 -40.92 -7.17
C LEU A 124 -47.90 -40.63 -5.68
N LYS A 125 -49.03 -40.41 -4.97
CA LYS A 125 -49.52 -40.99 -3.69
C LYS A 125 -48.56 -40.98 -2.48
N GLU A 126 -48.99 -40.66 -1.27
CA GLU A 126 -50.24 -40.99 -0.56
C GLU A 126 -50.76 -39.82 0.29
#